data_AF-A0A317GYD4-F1
#
_entry.id   AF-A0A317GYD4-F1
#
_cell.length_a   1.000
_cell.length_b   1.000
_cell.length_c   1.000
_cell.angle_alpha   90.00
_cell.angle_beta   90.00
_cell.angle_gamma   90.00
#
_symmetry.space_group_name_H-M   'P 1'
#
loop_
_entity.id
_entity.type
_entity.pdbx_description
1 polymer ?
#
loop_
_entity_poly.entity_id
_entity_poly.type
_entity_poly.pdbx_seq_one_letter_code
_entity_poly.pdbx_strand_id
1 'polypeptide(L)' 'MNAQMSKTLGNKNPLEIYFGCENITNDFQKDAIIASEAPFGQYFDASLIWGSITGRMFYAGLRYRIK' A
#
# COMPACT_ATOMS: atom_id res chain seq x y z
N MET A 1 -8.35 -2.15 5.73
CA MET A 1 -7.76 -3.33 6.43
C MET A 1 -6.67 -3.97 5.57
N ASN A 2 -5.56 -4.44 6.15
CA ASN A 2 -4.43 -5.03 5.41
C ASN A 2 -4.08 -6.42 5.98
N ALA A 3 -3.61 -7.35 5.15
CA ALA A 3 -3.11 -8.65 5.58
C ALA A 3 -1.95 -9.12 4.70
N GLN A 4 -0.99 -9.83 5.29
CA GLN A 4 0.13 -10.45 4.59
C GLN A 4 0.45 -11.81 5.21
N MET A 5 0.83 -12.77 4.38
CA MET A 5 1.36 -14.06 4.80
C MET A 5 2.72 -14.29 4.11
N SER A 6 3.71 -14.78 4.85
CA SER A 6 5.01 -15.17 4.30
C SER A 6 5.47 -16.53 4.82
N LYS A 7 6.34 -17.19 4.05
CA LYS A 7 6.98 -18.45 4.41
C LYS A 7 8.42 -18.48 3.92
N THR A 8 9.33 -18.75 4.85
CA THR A 8 10.75 -18.93 4.57
C THR A 8 11.08 -20.39 4.33
N LEU A 9 11.82 -20.65 3.26
CA LEU A 9 12.29 -21.95 2.82
C LEU A 9 13.82 -21.99 2.87
N GLY A 10 14.37 -23.06 3.43
CA GLY A 10 15.82 -23.32 3.48
C GLY A 10 16.56 -22.61 4.62
N ASN A 11 17.47 -23.34 5.28
CA ASN A 11 18.25 -22.82 6.42
C ASN A 11 19.57 -22.17 6.01
N LYS A 12 20.22 -22.68 4.96
CA LYS A 12 21.53 -22.17 4.48
C LYS A 12 21.40 -21.01 3.51
N ASN A 13 20.40 -21.09 2.61
CA ASN A 13 20.07 -20.09 1.60
C ASN A 13 18.58 -19.71 1.75
N PRO A 14 18.23 -18.82 2.68
CA PRO A 14 16.83 -18.52 2.97
C PRO A 14 16.14 -17.84 1.77
N LEU A 15 15.10 -18.48 1.26
CA LEU A 15 14.16 -17.92 0.30
C LEU A 15 12.82 -17.69 0.98
N GLU A 16 12.39 -16.45 1.10
CA GLU A 16 11.08 -16.09 1.63
C GLU A 16 10.11 -15.83 0.48
N ILE A 17 8.97 -16.52 0.51
CA ILE A 17 7.84 -16.30 -0.39
C ILE A 17 6.75 -15.60 0.41
N TYR A 18 6.21 -14.51 -0.11
CA TYR A 18 5.14 -13.78 0.56
C TYR A 18 4.06 -13.32 -0.41
N PHE A 19 2.85 -13.21 0.10
CA PHE A 19 1.73 -12.61 -0.59
C PHE A 19 0.87 -11.85 0.42
N GLY A 20 0.18 -10.82 -0.05
CA GLY A 20 -0.65 -9.99 0.81
C GLY A 20 -1.63 -9.16 0.03
N CYS A 21 -2.49 -8.50 0.79
CA CYS A 21 -3.46 -7.57 0.29
C CYS A 21 -3.48 -6.32 1.17
N GLU A 22 -3.39 -5.16 0.53
CA GLU A 22 -3.67 -3.87 1.15
C GLU A 22 -5.07 -3.42 0.79
N ASN A 23 -5.72 -2.74 1.73
CA ASN A 23 -7.08 -2.23 1.58
C ASN A 23 -8.09 -3.32 1.18
N ILE A 24 -8.13 -4.42 1.94
CA ILE A 24 -9.05 -5.57 1.77
C ILE A 24 -10.52 -5.13 1.69
N THR A 25 -10.88 -4.18 2.55
CA THR A 25 -12.22 -3.58 2.64
C THR A 25 -12.55 -2.65 1.47
N ASN A 26 -11.54 -2.26 0.69
CA ASN A 26 -11.64 -1.36 -0.47
C ASN A 26 -12.25 0.00 -0.10
N ASP A 27 -11.87 0.53 1.05
CA ASP A 27 -12.25 1.88 1.48
C ASP A 27 -11.43 2.88 0.68
N PHE A 28 -12.06 3.82 -0.02
CA PHE A 28 -11.37 4.82 -0.83
C PHE A 28 -11.91 6.20 -0.49
N GLN A 29 -11.02 7.09 -0.03
CA GLN A 29 -11.35 8.49 0.19
C GLN A 29 -11.49 9.17 -1.16
N LYS A 30 -12.73 9.54 -1.50
CA LYS A 30 -13.01 10.44 -2.62
C LYS A 30 -12.54 11.85 -2.25
N ASP A 31 -12.05 12.59 -3.23
CA ASP A 31 -11.65 14.00 -3.09
C ASP A 31 -10.60 14.22 -2.00
N ALA A 32 -9.49 13.48 -2.09
CA ALA A 32 -8.36 13.57 -1.15
C ALA A 32 -7.62 14.92 -1.17
N ILE A 33 -7.86 15.73 -2.22
CA ILE A 33 -7.25 17.05 -2.41
C ILE A 33 -8.37 18.02 -2.77
N ILE A 34 -8.50 19.10 -1.99
CA ILE A 34 -9.40 20.21 -2.29
C ILE A 34 -8.74 21.12 -3.33
N ALA A 35 -9.51 21.58 -4.32
CA ALA A 35 -9.04 22.45 -5.40
C ALA A 35 -7.80 21.90 -6.13
N SER A 36 -7.79 20.60 -6.39
CA SER A 36 -6.68 19.89 -7.05
C SER A 36 -6.28 20.46 -8.42
N GLU A 37 -7.23 21.10 -9.10
CA GLU A 37 -7.09 21.78 -10.38
C GLU A 37 -6.29 23.09 -10.29
N ALA A 38 -6.13 23.67 -9.09
CA ALA A 38 -5.42 24.92 -8.84
C ALA A 38 -4.39 24.76 -7.70
N PRO A 39 -3.27 24.03 -7.94
CA PRO A 39 -2.34 23.61 -6.88
C PRO A 39 -1.59 24.73 -6.15
N PHE A 40 -1.63 25.96 -6.68
CA PHE A 40 -1.06 27.15 -6.06
C PHE A 40 -2.14 28.16 -5.61
N GLY A 41 -3.42 27.78 -5.68
CA GLY A 41 -4.53 28.61 -5.25
C GLY A 41 -4.69 28.63 -3.73
N GLN A 42 -5.32 29.67 -3.20
CA GLN A 42 -5.54 29.85 -1.76
C GLN A 42 -6.36 28.71 -1.11
N TYR A 43 -7.16 27.99 -1.90
CA TYR A 43 -8.03 26.91 -1.44
C TYR A 43 -7.46 25.51 -1.67
N PHE A 44 -6.23 25.39 -2.20
CA PHE A 44 -5.58 24.08 -2.34
C PHE A 44 -5.25 23.50 -0.98
N ASP A 45 -5.74 22.28 -0.71
CA ASP A 45 -5.44 21.57 0.52
C ASP A 45 -5.32 20.06 0.25
N ALA A 46 -4.13 19.52 0.49
CA ALA A 46 -3.82 18.09 0.41
C ALA A 46 -3.52 17.47 1.80
N SER A 47 -3.79 18.20 2.89
CA SER A 47 -3.50 17.77 4.27
C SER A 47 -4.64 16.96 4.89
N LEU A 48 -5.84 17.00 4.32
CA LEU A 48 -7.06 16.38 4.86
C LEU A 48 -7.22 14.90 4.46
N ILE A 49 -6.12 14.14 4.47
CA ILE A 49 -6.14 12.70 4.20
C ILE A 49 -6.39 11.96 5.52
N TRP A 50 -7.52 11.26 5.61
CA TRP A 50 -7.91 10.47 6.78
C TRP A 50 -8.24 9.02 6.43
N GLY A 51 -8.43 8.71 5.15
CA GLY A 51 -8.73 7.38 4.63
C GLY A 51 -7.70 6.88 3.60
N SER A 52 -7.95 5.70 3.06
CA SER A 52 -7.09 5.12 2.01
C SER A 52 -7.24 5.89 0.71
N ILE A 53 -6.13 6.29 0.10
CA ILE A 53 -6.04 6.96 -1.20
C ILE A 53 -5.69 6.00 -2.35
N THR A 54 -5.51 4.73 -2.02
CA THR A 54 -5.26 3.64 -2.96
C THR A 54 -6.39 2.62 -2.86
N GLY A 55 -6.82 2.10 -4.01
CA GLY A 55 -7.77 1.01 -4.06
C GLY A 55 -7.19 -0.30 -3.50
N ARG A 56 -8.02 -1.35 -3.44
CA ARG A 56 -7.57 -2.68 -3.02
C ARG A 56 -6.40 -3.17 -3.88
N MET A 57 -5.29 -3.50 -3.24
CA MET A 57 -4.07 -3.96 -3.88
C MET A 57 -3.76 -5.39 -3.44
N PHE A 58 -3.47 -6.27 -4.39
CA PHE A 58 -2.90 -7.59 -4.13
C PHE A 58 -1.45 -7.60 -4.57
N TYR A 59 -0.58 -8.22 -3.78
CA TYR A 59 0.83 -8.34 -4.11
C TYR A 59 1.38 -9.71 -3.70
N ALA A 60 2.41 -10.13 -4.42
CA ALA A 60 3.20 -11.31 -4.10
C ALA A 60 4.67 -11.02 -4.41
N GLY A 61 5.58 -11.67 -3.69
CA GLY A 61 7.00 -11.45 -3.85
C GLY A 61 7.85 -12.61 -3.37
N LEU A 62 9.11 -12.57 -3.81
CA LEU A 62 10.16 -13.48 -3.43
C LEU A 62 11.32 -12.66 -2.86
N ARG A 63 11.86 -13.06 -1.72
CA ARG A 63 13.01 -12.43 -1.10
C ARG A 63 14.08 -13.48 -0.84
N TYR A 64 15.17 -13.39 -1.59
CA TYR A 64 16.34 -14.26 -1.41
C TYR A 64 17.39 -13.55 -0.56
N ARG A 65 17.86 -14.20 0.51
CA ARG A 65 18.89 -13.64 1.40
C ARG A 65 20.27 -14.24 1.06
N ILE A 66 21.15 -13.39 0.56
CA ILE A 66 22.56 -13.73 0.26
C ILE A 66 23.40 -13.44 1.50
N LYS A 67 24.37 -14.30 1.81
CA LYS A 67 25.36 -14.12 2.88
C LYS A 67 26.61 -13.43 2.35
#